data_AF-A0A7W5VPM5-F1
#
_entry.id   AF-A0A7W5VPM5-F1
#
_cell.length_a   1.000
_cell.length_b   1.000
_cell.length_c   1.000
_cell.angle_alpha   90.00
_cell.angle_beta   90.00
_cell.angle_gamma   90.00
#
_symmetry.space_group_name_H-M   'P 1'
#
loop_
_entity.id
_entity.type
_entity.pdbx_description
1 polymer ?
#
loop_
_entity_poly.entity_id
_entity_poly.type
_entity_poly.pdbx_seq_one_letter_code
_entity_poly.pdbx_strand_id
1 'polypeptide(L)'
;MTIEDIIETLEKTDMPDSRIDAFITCAFLLKQFRPAEPDDFDGPHDYMPSSIKSPHGFLMARSFTHDVNHAIDLCREVQPDAVWHLACGRQTSDESLYGAQLREIDEGESVLGEAESNHAALALTLAALRAHVRQEDEKRAGA
;
A
#
# COMPACT_ATOMS: atom_id res chain seq x y z
N MET A 1 -3.42 -13.44 3.32
CA MET A 1 -2.66 -12.57 2.42
C MET A 1 -1.74 -11.74 3.28
N THR A 2 -0.43 -11.93 3.13
CA THR A 2 0.59 -11.16 3.84
C THR A 2 0.89 -9.86 3.09
N ILE A 3 1.75 -9.00 3.64
CA ILE A 3 2.17 -7.78 2.95
C ILE A 3 3.03 -8.12 1.72
N GLU A 4 3.83 -9.18 1.79
CA GLU A 4 4.63 -9.69 0.68
C GLU A 4 3.74 -10.20 -0.46
N ASP A 5 2.66 -10.93 -0.16
CA ASP A 5 1.67 -11.36 -1.17
C ASP A 5 1.03 -10.15 -1.88
N ILE A 6 0.77 -9.07 -1.13
CA ILE A 6 0.20 -7.82 -1.67
C ILE A 6 1.19 -7.15 -2.62
N ILE A 7 2.45 -7.02 -2.22
CA ILE A 7 3.52 -6.45 -3.05
C ILE A 7 3.64 -7.22 -4.36
N GLU A 8 3.76 -8.56 -4.29
CA GLU A 8 3.86 -9.41 -5.49
C GLU A 8 2.65 -9.26 -6.42
N THR A 9 1.45 -9.12 -5.85
CA THR A 9 0.22 -8.94 -6.64
C THR A 9 0.24 -7.60 -7.38
N LEU A 10 0.55 -6.52 -6.69
CA LEU A 10 0.58 -5.16 -7.25
C LEU A 10 1.65 -4.98 -8.33
N GLU A 11 2.81 -5.64 -8.18
CA GLU A 11 3.87 -5.61 -9.19
C GLU A 11 3.49 -6.33 -10.48
N LYS A 12 2.69 -7.39 -10.40
CA LYS A 12 2.23 -8.14 -11.58
C LYS A 12 1.12 -7.42 -12.35
N THR A 13 0.27 -6.68 -11.64
CA THR A 13 -0.87 -6.00 -12.26
C THR A 13 -0.52 -4.61 -12.77
N ASP A 14 0.46 -3.92 -12.15
CA ASP A 14 0.84 -2.52 -12.42
C ASP A 14 -0.37 -1.58 -12.60
N MET A 15 -1.44 -1.85 -11.85
CA MET A 15 -2.71 -1.13 -11.92
C MET A 15 -3.28 -0.97 -10.50
N PRO A 16 -3.99 0.13 -10.22
CA PRO A 16 -4.70 0.30 -8.95
C PRO A 16 -5.68 -0.84 -8.68
N ASP A 17 -5.76 -1.29 -7.43
CA ASP A 17 -6.58 -2.43 -7.03
C ASP A 17 -7.30 -2.14 -5.70
N SER A 18 -8.62 -1.92 -5.80
CA SER A 18 -9.47 -1.63 -4.66
C SER A 18 -9.65 -2.80 -3.69
N ARG A 19 -9.45 -4.05 -4.14
CA ARG A 19 -9.47 -5.22 -3.24
C ARG A 19 -8.22 -5.22 -2.37
N ILE A 20 -7.08 -4.89 -2.97
CA ILE A 20 -5.81 -4.75 -2.27
C ILE A 20 -5.87 -3.57 -1.29
N ASP A 21 -6.47 -2.45 -1.67
CA ASP A 21 -6.72 -1.31 -0.78
C ASP A 21 -7.45 -1.72 0.52
N ALA A 22 -8.41 -2.64 0.44
CA ALA A 22 -9.11 -3.18 1.60
C ALA A 22 -8.19 -4.03 2.49
N PHE A 23 -7.34 -4.86 1.90
CA PHE A 23 -6.32 -5.61 2.65
C PHE A 23 -5.34 -4.68 3.36
N ILE A 24 -4.81 -3.66 2.67
CA ILE A 24 -3.91 -2.66 3.25
C ILE A 24 -4.60 -1.91 4.39
N THR A 25 -5.84 -1.47 4.18
CA THR A 25 -6.60 -0.76 5.23
C THR A 25 -6.76 -1.61 6.49
N CYS A 26 -7.08 -2.90 6.34
CA CYS A 26 -7.20 -3.80 7.49
C CYS A 26 -5.83 -4.06 8.14
N ALA A 27 -4.76 -4.20 7.36
CA ALA A 27 -3.43 -4.47 7.90
C ALA A 27 -2.86 -3.30 8.72
N PHE A 28 -3.10 -2.05 8.30
CA PHE A 28 -2.48 -0.87 8.92
C PHE A 28 -3.43 -0.08 9.81
N LEU A 29 -4.67 0.17 9.38
CA LEU A 29 -5.58 1.10 10.05
C LEU A 29 -6.67 0.42 10.88
N LEU A 30 -7.21 -0.69 10.37
CA LEU A 30 -8.40 -1.35 10.91
C LEU A 30 -8.12 -2.82 11.24
N LYS A 31 -7.09 -3.06 12.07
CA LYS A 31 -6.51 -4.39 12.39
C LYS A 31 -7.51 -5.40 12.97
N GLN A 32 -8.60 -4.92 13.55
CA GLN A 32 -9.68 -5.72 14.12
C GLN A 32 -10.70 -6.22 13.07
N PHE A 33 -10.62 -5.71 11.84
CA PHE A 33 -11.54 -6.06 10.76
C PHE A 33 -10.84 -6.85 9.67
N ARG A 34 -11.63 -7.39 8.75
CA ARG A 34 -11.15 -8.04 7.52
C ARG A 34 -11.81 -7.41 6.32
N PRO A 35 -11.20 -7.50 5.14
CA PRO A 35 -11.94 -7.21 3.91
C PRO A 35 -13.20 -8.06 3.81
N ALA A 36 -14.24 -7.50 3.20
CA ALA A 36 -15.46 -8.25 2.93
C ALA A 36 -15.23 -9.25 1.80
N GLU A 37 -15.95 -10.35 1.85
CA GLU A 37 -16.04 -11.35 0.79
C GLU A 37 -17.42 -11.24 0.11
N PRO A 38 -17.59 -11.76 -1.12
CA PRO A 38 -18.87 -11.73 -1.81
C PRO A 38 -20.03 -12.29 -0.98
N ASP A 39 -19.79 -13.38 -0.25
CA ASP A 39 -20.80 -14.05 0.58
C ASP A 39 -21.18 -13.28 1.86
N ASP A 40 -20.53 -12.15 2.17
CA ASP A 40 -20.93 -11.29 3.28
C ASP A 40 -22.16 -10.44 2.98
N PHE A 41 -22.55 -10.34 1.70
CA PHE A 41 -23.62 -9.50 1.19
C PHE A 41 -24.85 -10.35 0.86
N ASP A 42 -26.04 -9.79 1.09
CA ASP A 42 -27.31 -10.49 0.82
C ASP A 42 -27.60 -10.61 -0.68
N GLY A 43 -26.95 -9.81 -1.53
CA GLY A 43 -27.13 -9.77 -2.97
C GLY A 43 -25.80 -9.74 -3.74
N PRO A 44 -25.71 -10.42 -4.90
CA PRO A 44 -24.48 -10.50 -5.69
C PRO A 44 -24.03 -9.16 -6.32
N HIS A 45 -24.89 -8.15 -6.30
CA HIS A 45 -24.61 -6.82 -6.85
C HIS A 45 -24.20 -5.78 -5.80
N ASP A 46 -24.27 -6.13 -4.51
CA ASP A 46 -23.95 -5.20 -3.42
C ASP A 46 -22.47 -5.26 -3.02
N TYR A 47 -21.75 -6.28 -3.51
CA TYR A 47 -20.33 -6.45 -3.24
C TYR A 47 -19.50 -5.36 -3.93
N MET A 48 -18.76 -4.59 -3.12
CA MET A 48 -17.73 -3.68 -3.61
C MET A 48 -16.34 -4.17 -3.15
N PRO A 49 -15.34 -4.30 -4.04
CA PRO A 49 -14.01 -4.79 -3.67
C PRO A 49 -13.31 -4.02 -2.55
N SER A 50 -13.60 -2.73 -2.39
CA SER A 50 -13.09 -1.86 -1.33
C SER A 50 -13.80 -2.05 0.02
N SER A 51 -14.73 -3.00 0.13
CA SER A 51 -15.52 -3.20 1.35
C SER A 51 -14.73 -3.90 2.44
N ILE A 52 -14.94 -3.44 3.68
CA ILE A 52 -14.39 -4.01 4.90
C ILE A 52 -15.55 -4.45 5.79
N LYS A 53 -15.53 -5.71 6.23
CA LYS A 53 -16.59 -6.28 7.06
C LYS A 53 -16.45 -5.79 8.50
N SER A 54 -17.56 -5.28 9.04
CA SER A 54 -17.69 -4.91 10.46
C SER A 54 -18.93 -5.57 11.08
N PRO A 55 -19.05 -5.61 12.42
CA PRO A 55 -20.25 -6.13 13.10
C PRO A 55 -21.55 -5.36 12.79
N HIS A 56 -21.44 -4.10 12.35
CA HIS A 56 -22.59 -3.21 12.15
C HIS A 56 -22.84 -2.88 10.67
N GLY A 57 -22.19 -3.60 9.76
CA GLY A 57 -22.29 -3.35 8.32
C GLY A 57 -20.92 -3.34 7.65
N PHE A 58 -20.75 -2.44 6.67
CA PHE A 58 -19.54 -2.36 5.87
C PHE A 58 -18.90 -0.98 5.97
N LEU A 59 -17.57 -0.98 6.05
CA LEU A 59 -16.74 0.21 5.93
C LEU A 59 -16.08 0.23 4.54
N MET A 60 -15.62 1.39 4.12
CA MET A 60 -14.89 1.56 2.86
C MET A 60 -13.39 1.70 3.13
N ALA A 61 -12.60 0.97 2.36
CA ALA A 61 -11.15 1.08 2.34
C ALA A 61 -10.71 2.47 1.84
N ARG A 62 -9.53 2.90 2.30
CA ARG A 62 -8.84 4.04 1.68
C ARG A 62 -8.24 3.61 0.35
N SER A 63 -8.33 4.46 -0.66
CA SER A 63 -7.85 4.17 -2.03
C SER A 63 -6.35 4.35 -2.18
N PHE A 64 -5.53 3.59 -1.45
CA PHE A 64 -4.07 3.72 -1.44
C PHE A 64 -3.42 3.59 -2.82
N THR A 65 -3.89 2.63 -3.62
CA THR A 65 -3.31 2.36 -4.94
C THR A 65 -3.75 3.35 -6.03
N HIS A 66 -4.75 4.19 -5.74
CA HIS A 66 -5.35 5.12 -6.73
C HIS A 66 -5.18 6.61 -6.35
N ASP A 67 -5.26 6.94 -5.06
CA ASP A 67 -5.20 8.32 -4.55
C ASP A 67 -3.85 8.58 -3.87
N VAL A 68 -3.12 9.57 -4.38
CA VAL A 68 -1.78 9.93 -3.90
C VAL A 68 -1.81 10.40 -2.43
N ASN A 69 -2.84 11.10 -1.99
CA ASN A 69 -2.93 11.56 -0.60
C ASN A 69 -3.13 10.38 0.35
N HIS A 70 -3.95 9.40 -0.04
CA HIS A 70 -4.08 8.17 0.74
C HIS A 70 -2.77 7.38 0.77
N ALA A 71 -2.04 7.28 -0.34
CA ALA A 71 -0.72 6.65 -0.38
C ALA A 71 0.29 7.36 0.55
N ILE A 72 0.29 8.70 0.58
CA ILE A 72 1.11 9.49 1.51
C ILE A 72 0.73 9.22 2.97
N ASP A 73 -0.56 9.10 3.27
CA ASP A 73 -1.01 8.74 4.61
C ASP A 73 -0.52 7.34 5.02
N LEU A 74 -0.44 6.39 4.08
CA LEU A 74 0.18 5.08 4.35
C LEU A 74 1.67 5.21 4.66
N CYS A 75 2.43 6.03 3.93
CA CYS A 75 3.83 6.28 4.24
C CYS A 75 4.01 6.76 5.69
N ARG A 76 3.14 7.69 6.14
CA ARG A 76 3.14 8.21 7.52
C ARG A 76 2.75 7.16 8.55
N GLU A 77 1.83 6.27 8.21
CA GLU A 77 1.42 5.16 9.09
C GLU A 77 2.54 4.12 9.24
N VAL A 78 3.26 3.81 8.16
CA VAL A 78 4.39 2.86 8.18
C VAL A 78 5.59 3.42 8.91
N GLN A 79 6.00 4.65 8.59
CA GLN A 79 7.13 5.31 9.22
C GLN A 79 6.85 6.81 9.40
N PRO A 80 6.36 7.22 10.58
CA PRO A 80 5.96 8.62 10.85
C PRO A 80 7.09 9.63 10.66
N ASP A 81 8.33 9.22 10.97
CA ASP A 81 9.51 10.07 10.94
C ASP A 81 10.29 9.97 9.61
N ALA A 82 9.72 9.34 8.58
CA ALA A 82 10.34 9.27 7.25
C ALA A 82 9.89 10.40 6.32
N VAL A 83 10.75 10.71 5.37
CA VAL A 83 10.42 11.56 4.21
C VAL A 83 10.12 10.67 3.02
N TRP A 84 9.07 11.01 2.28
CA TRP A 84 8.73 10.35 1.03
C TRP A 84 9.13 11.25 -0.15
N HIS A 85 9.72 10.64 -1.18
CA HIS A 85 10.02 11.28 -2.45
C HIS A 85 9.18 10.62 -3.55
N LEU A 86 8.62 11.43 -4.44
CA LEU A 86 7.95 10.97 -5.64
C LEU A 86 8.55 11.74 -6.83
N ALA A 87 9.07 11.00 -7.80
CA ALA A 87 9.58 11.52 -9.05
C ALA A 87 8.69 11.08 -10.21
N CYS A 88 8.56 11.95 -11.21
CA CYS A 88 7.87 11.68 -12.45
C CYS A 88 8.82 11.94 -13.61
N GLY A 89 9.06 10.93 -14.43
CA GLY A 89 9.97 11.00 -15.56
C GLY A 89 10.53 9.63 -15.90
N ARG A 90 10.80 9.44 -17.20
CA ARG A 90 11.40 8.23 -17.76
C ARG A 90 12.22 8.59 -18.98
N GLN A 91 13.29 7.84 -19.25
CA GLN A 91 14.13 8.04 -20.43
C GLN A 91 13.52 7.38 -21.66
N THR A 92 12.91 6.21 -21.47
CA THR A 92 12.27 5.42 -22.53
C THR A 92 10.85 5.04 -22.14
N SER A 93 10.05 4.58 -23.11
CA SER A 93 8.63 4.27 -22.87
C SER A 93 8.38 2.95 -22.15
N ASP A 94 9.37 2.06 -22.14
CA ASP A 94 9.37 0.77 -21.44
C ASP A 94 9.68 0.90 -19.94
N GLU A 95 10.24 2.04 -19.52
CA GLU A 95 10.42 2.38 -18.12
C GLU A 95 9.10 2.89 -17.49
N SER A 96 8.95 2.59 -16.20
CA SER A 96 7.88 3.12 -15.35
C SER A 96 7.94 4.64 -15.29
N LEU A 97 6.78 5.31 -15.38
CA LEU A 97 6.73 6.78 -15.37
C LEU A 97 7.04 7.39 -13.98
N TYR A 98 6.72 6.69 -12.91
CA TYR A 98 6.89 7.18 -11.54
C TYR A 98 7.85 6.29 -10.75
N GLY A 99 8.72 6.94 -9.99
CA GLY A 99 9.55 6.32 -8.96
C GLY A 99 9.26 6.94 -7.60
N ALA A 100 9.18 6.12 -6.57
CA ALA A 100 8.90 6.56 -5.21
C ALA A 100 9.90 5.96 -4.22
N GLN A 101 10.26 6.73 -3.20
CA GLN A 101 11.14 6.30 -2.12
C GLN A 101 10.62 6.79 -0.78
N LEU A 102 10.76 5.95 0.25
CA LEU A 102 10.61 6.31 1.65
C LEU A 102 12.00 6.29 2.30
N ARG A 103 12.39 7.39 2.94
CA ARG A 103 13.75 7.65 3.41
C ARG A 103 13.77 8.09 4.87
N GLU A 104 14.83 7.76 5.59
CA GLU A 104 15.09 8.34 6.91
C GLU A 104 15.43 9.84 6.81
N ILE A 105 15.08 10.60 7.85
CA ILE A 105 15.40 12.03 7.95
C ILE A 105 16.87 12.26 8.36
N ASP A 106 17.45 11.35 9.16
CA ASP A 106 18.79 11.52 9.70
C ASP A 106 19.89 11.36 8.63
N GLU A 107 21.09 11.87 8.95
CA GLU A 107 22.24 12.16 8.05
C GLU A 107 22.75 10.98 7.18
N GLY A 108 22.18 9.79 7.29
CA GLY A 108 22.47 8.62 6.47
C GLY A 108 21.67 8.50 5.16
N GLU A 109 20.62 9.32 4.94
CA GLU A 109 19.70 9.25 3.78
C GLU A 109 19.34 7.80 3.37
N SER A 110 19.16 6.90 4.35
CA SER A 110 18.95 5.50 4.03
C SER A 110 17.57 5.31 3.39
N VAL A 111 17.52 4.58 2.27
CA VAL A 111 16.27 4.23 1.60
C VAL A 111 15.66 3.06 2.35
N LEU A 112 14.54 3.31 3.02
CA LEU A 112 13.76 2.32 3.76
C LEU A 112 12.97 1.42 2.81
N GLY A 113 12.40 2.02 1.77
CA GLY A 113 11.70 1.31 0.72
C GLY A 113 11.62 2.15 -0.55
N GLU A 114 11.61 1.48 -1.69
CA GLU A 114 11.50 2.13 -3.00
C GLU A 114 10.70 1.26 -3.96
N ALA A 115 10.03 1.89 -4.92
CA ALA A 115 9.29 1.21 -5.96
C ALA A 115 9.07 2.12 -7.17
N GLU A 116 8.75 1.48 -8.30
CA GLU A 116 8.40 2.15 -9.53
C GLU A 116 7.06 1.62 -10.04
N SER A 117 6.29 2.47 -10.71
CA SER A 117 5.03 2.08 -11.37
C SER A 117 4.64 3.12 -12.41
N ASN A 118 3.73 2.76 -13.32
CA ASN A 118 3.05 3.73 -14.18
C ASN A 118 2.02 4.61 -13.43
N HIS A 119 1.76 4.33 -12.15
CA HIS A 119 0.84 5.10 -11.31
C HIS A 119 1.52 5.67 -10.05
N ALA A 120 1.42 6.98 -9.85
CA ALA A 120 2.05 7.68 -8.72
C ALA A 120 1.66 7.13 -7.33
N ALA A 121 0.37 6.91 -7.10
CA ALA A 121 -0.15 6.40 -5.83
C ALA A 121 0.30 4.96 -5.57
N LEU A 122 0.37 4.14 -6.63
CA LEU A 122 0.84 2.76 -6.56
C LEU A 122 2.34 2.69 -6.23
N ALA A 123 3.17 3.52 -6.87
CA ALA A 123 4.59 3.61 -6.55
C ALA A 123 4.83 3.97 -5.08
N LEU A 124 4.13 4.98 -4.55
CA LEU A 124 4.22 5.35 -3.13
C LEU A 124 3.75 4.23 -2.20
N THR A 125 2.63 3.58 -2.54
CA THR A 125 2.09 2.46 -1.77
C THR A 125 3.09 1.32 -1.71
N LEU A 126 3.65 0.89 -2.84
CA LEU A 126 4.66 -0.17 -2.90
C LEU A 126 5.92 0.19 -2.10
N ALA A 127 6.40 1.43 -2.21
CA ALA A 127 7.55 1.89 -1.43
C ALA A 127 7.29 1.82 0.09
N ALA A 128 6.09 2.22 0.53
CA ALA A 128 5.68 2.11 1.93
C ALA A 128 5.57 0.65 2.40
N LEU A 129 4.96 -0.23 1.61
CA LEU A 129 4.83 -1.64 1.97
C LEU A 129 6.20 -2.34 2.05
N ARG A 130 7.11 -2.06 1.11
CA ARG A 130 8.48 -2.60 1.13
C ARG A 130 9.26 -2.10 2.35
N ALA A 131 9.11 -0.82 2.71
CA ALA A 131 9.70 -0.28 3.93
C ALA A 131 9.17 -1.01 5.19
N HIS A 132 7.88 -1.30 5.25
CA HIS A 132 7.29 -2.06 6.36
C HIS A 132 7.88 -3.47 6.48
N VAL A 133 7.96 -4.22 5.37
CA VAL A 133 8.53 -5.58 5.37
C VAL A 133 9.97 -5.56 5.88
N ARG A 134 10.79 -4.62 5.38
CA ARG A 134 12.17 -4.47 5.82
C ARG A 134 12.28 -4.19 7.33
N GLN A 135 11.46 -3.31 7.87
CA GLN A 135 11.45 -3.03 9.31
C GLN A 135 11.06 -4.26 10.15
N GLU A 136 10.09 -5.05 9.67
CA GLU A 136 9.69 -6.29 10.36
C GLU A 136 10.80 -7.35 10.30
N ASP A 137 11.55 -7.43 9.20
CA ASP A 137 12.71 -8.33 9.08
C ASP A 137 13.87 -7.90 10.00
N GLU A 138 14.16 -6.60 10.08
CA GLU A 138 15.18 -6.05 10.99
C GLU A 138 14.83 -6.32 12.46
N LYS A 139 13.55 -6.14 12.84
CA LYS A 139 13.06 -6.49 14.19
C LYS A 139 13.22 -7.98 14.50
N ARG A 140 12.99 -8.87 13.52
CA ARG A 140 13.13 -10.32 13.69
C ARG A 140 14.60 -10.76 13.78
N ALA A 141 15.49 -10.12 13.01
CA ALA A 141 16.91 -10.43 13.02
C ALA A 141 17.64 -9.92 14.28
N GLY A 142 17.10 -8.88 14.93
CA GLY A 142 17.60 -8.32 16.18
C GLY A 142 17.04 -8.94 17.47
N ALA A 143 16.13 -9.90 17.38
CA ALA A 143 15.51 -10.62 18.50
C ALA A 143 16.16 -11.99 18.74
#